data_AF-A0A3L7WZQ0-F1
#
_entry.id   AF-A0A3L7WZQ0-F1
#
_cell.length_a   1.000
_cell.length_b   1.000
_cell.length_c   1.000
_cell.angle_alpha   90.00
_cell.angle_beta   90.00
_cell.angle_gamma   90.00
#
_symmetry.space_group_name_H-M   'P 1'
#
loop_
_entity.id
_entity.type
_entity.pdbx_description
1 polymer ?
#
loop_
_entity_poly.entity_id
_entity_poly.type
_entity_poly.pdbx_seq_one_letter_code
_entity_poly.pdbx_strand_id
1 'polypeptide(L)'
;MASALIQTLFDGLADEPGVRIKGQSLMVGTKMFAYVNGDDLVIKLPGARVQALLRRKGFSPHVMGTKTMTEWVVVTRPNPPGYTKCLPLLREAIEFVATS
;
A
#
# COMPACT_ATOMS: atom_id res chain seq x y z
N MET A 1 -5.41 2.13 18.45
CA MET A 1 -6.53 2.09 17.49
C MET A 1 -5.97 2.17 16.08
N ALA A 2 -6.52 1.40 15.14
CA ALA A 2 -6.14 1.48 13.74
C ALA A 2 -6.69 2.81 13.14
N SER A 3 -5.94 3.45 12.24
CA SER A 3 -6.42 4.66 11.52
C SER A 3 -7.73 4.39 10.76
N ALA A 4 -8.60 5.39 10.61
CA ALA A 4 -9.82 5.25 9.82
C ALA A 4 -9.52 4.87 8.35
N LEU A 5 -8.38 5.33 7.82
CA LEU A 5 -7.91 4.96 6.48
C LEU A 5 -7.57 3.48 6.39
N ILE A 6 -6.78 2.95 7.34
CA ILE A 6 -6.39 1.53 7.32
C ILE A 6 -7.61 0.62 7.47
N GLN A 7 -8.59 1.02 8.27
CA GLN A 7 -9.85 0.27 8.40
C GLN A 7 -10.64 0.29 7.08
N THR A 8 -10.79 1.47 6.45
CA THR A 8 -11.47 1.60 5.15
C THR A 8 -10.83 0.71 4.06
N LEU A 9 -9.49 0.69 4.02
CA LEU A 9 -8.75 -0.13 3.08
C LEU A 9 -8.93 -1.62 3.36
N PHE A 10 -8.92 -2.01 4.64
CA PHE A 10 -9.13 -3.39 5.04
C PHE A 10 -10.54 -3.88 4.71
N ASP A 11 -11.56 -3.05 4.97
CA ASP A 11 -12.95 -3.38 4.63
C ASP A 11 -13.09 -3.63 3.11
N GLY A 12 -12.42 -2.83 2.28
CA GLY A 12 -12.38 -3.03 0.82
C GLY A 12 -11.57 -4.24 0.35
N LEU A 13 -10.81 -4.89 1.26
CA LEU A 13 -10.05 -6.11 1.03
C LEU A 13 -10.58 -7.28 1.88
N ALA A 14 -11.78 -7.16 2.47
CA ALA A 14 -12.30 -8.17 3.40
C ALA A 14 -12.46 -9.55 2.75
N ASP A 15 -12.71 -9.58 1.43
CA ASP A 15 -12.82 -10.81 0.63
C ASP A 15 -11.47 -11.37 0.17
N GLU A 16 -10.36 -10.65 0.40
CA GLU A 16 -9.02 -11.11 0.01
C GLU A 16 -8.47 -12.12 1.03
N PRO A 17 -8.19 -13.37 0.62
CA PRO A 17 -7.81 -14.42 1.53
C PRO A 17 -6.47 -14.13 2.20
N GLY A 18 -6.42 -14.27 3.53
CA GLY A 18 -5.17 -14.18 4.30
C GLY A 18 -4.68 -12.75 4.57
N VAL A 19 -5.42 -11.73 4.16
CA VAL A 19 -5.14 -10.34 4.53
C VAL A 19 -5.49 -10.09 5.99
N ARG A 20 -4.61 -9.42 6.73
CA ARG A 20 -4.83 -9.03 8.13
C ARG A 20 -4.22 -7.67 8.46
N ILE A 21 -4.84 -6.96 9.41
CA ILE A 21 -4.29 -5.72 9.97
C ILE A 21 -3.31 -6.05 11.10
N LYS A 22 -2.16 -5.37 11.11
CA LYS A 22 -1.23 -5.29 12.26
C LYS A 22 -0.87 -3.82 12.50
N GLY A 23 -1.57 -3.17 13.42
CA GLY A 23 -1.37 -1.74 13.69
C GLY A 23 -1.82 -0.88 12.51
N GLN A 24 -0.88 -0.19 11.86
CA GLN A 24 -1.14 0.59 10.63
C GLN A 24 -0.72 -0.16 9.35
N SER A 25 -0.38 -1.44 9.46
CA SER A 25 0.11 -2.26 8.35
C SER A 25 -0.91 -3.28 7.90
N LEU A 26 -0.98 -3.52 6.59
CA LEU A 26 -1.66 -4.65 5.97
C LEU A 26 -0.64 -5.75 5.67
N MET A 27 -0.99 -6.96 6.09
CA MET A 27 -0.13 -8.14 6.03
C MET A 27 -0.83 -9.25 5.26
N VAL A 28 -0.05 -10.07 4.57
CA VAL A 28 -0.47 -11.40 4.10
C VAL A 28 0.56 -12.42 4.59
N GLY A 29 0.10 -13.43 5.33
CA GLY A 29 1.00 -14.30 6.11
C GLY A 29 1.89 -13.48 7.06
N THR A 30 3.21 -13.59 6.90
CA THR A 30 4.22 -12.84 7.67
C THR A 30 4.75 -11.59 6.96
N LYS A 31 4.33 -11.33 5.71
CA LYS A 31 4.86 -10.26 4.87
C LYS A 31 3.96 -9.03 4.90
N MET A 32 4.56 -7.85 5.05
CA MET A 32 3.87 -6.57 4.92
C MET A 32 3.82 -6.18 3.45
N PHE A 33 2.64 -5.84 2.95
CA PHE A 33 2.45 -5.38 1.57
C PHE A 33 1.98 -3.93 1.47
N ALA A 34 1.42 -3.38 2.55
CA ALA A 34 1.08 -1.95 2.62
C ALA A 34 1.05 -1.47 4.07
N TYR A 35 1.17 -0.16 4.25
CA TYR A 35 0.91 0.47 5.54
C TYR A 35 0.51 1.94 5.38
N VAL A 36 -0.18 2.47 6.38
CA VAL A 36 -0.54 3.89 6.47
C VAL A 36 0.54 4.64 7.23
N ASN A 37 0.96 5.78 6.68
CA ASN A 37 1.94 6.68 7.29
C ASN A 37 1.36 8.10 7.33
N GLY A 38 0.78 8.48 8.48
CA GLY A 38 -0.02 9.69 8.56
C GLY A 38 -1.25 9.58 7.67
N ASP A 39 -1.35 10.47 6.68
CA ASP A 39 -2.45 10.48 5.70
C ASP A 39 -2.11 9.76 4.40
N ASP A 40 -0.88 9.26 4.24
CA ASP A 40 -0.42 8.57 3.05
C ASP A 40 -0.56 7.05 3.16
N LEU A 41 -0.77 6.40 2.01
CA LEU A 41 -0.71 4.94 1.87
C LEU A 41 0.60 4.54 1.20
N VAL A 42 1.37 3.70 1.83
CA VAL A 42 2.61 3.14 1.26
C VAL A 42 2.35 1.70 0.84
N ILE A 43 2.66 1.36 -0.42
CA ILE A 43 2.35 0.05 -1.02
C ILE A 43 3.62 -0.58 -1.59
N LYS A 44 3.82 -1.88 -1.34
CA LYS A 44 4.87 -2.68 -1.94
C LYS A 44 4.43 -3.23 -3.29
N LEU A 45 5.20 -2.99 -4.35
CA LEU A 45 4.91 -3.41 -5.73
C LEU A 45 6.21 -3.80 -6.45
N PRO A 46 6.14 -4.57 -7.56
CA PRO A 46 7.31 -4.82 -8.39
C PRO A 46 8.01 -3.52 -8.79
N GLY A 47 9.35 -3.50 -8.82
CA GLY A 47 10.11 -2.27 -9.08
C GLY A 47 9.73 -1.57 -10.41
N ALA A 48 9.48 -2.34 -11.47
CA ALA A 48 9.00 -1.80 -12.75
C ALA A 48 7.64 -1.08 -12.62
N ARG A 49 6.75 -1.61 -11.77
CA ARG A 49 5.45 -1.01 -11.49
C ARG A 49 5.60 0.31 -10.73
N VAL A 50 6.46 0.35 -9.72
CA VAL A 50 6.79 1.57 -8.97
C VAL A 50 7.29 2.65 -9.94
N GLN A 51 8.26 2.32 -10.80
CA GLN A 51 8.80 3.26 -11.80
C GLN A 51 7.73 3.81 -12.75
N ALA A 52 6.75 2.99 -13.15
CA ALA A 52 5.63 3.45 -13.97
C ALA A 52 4.68 4.38 -13.20
N LEU A 53 4.40 4.09 -11.93
CA LEU A 53 3.53 4.91 -11.07
C LEU A 53 4.13 6.27 -10.74
N LEU A 54 5.45 6.34 -10.53
CA LEU A 54 6.16 7.60 -10.21
C LEU A 54 6.06 8.66 -11.33
N ARG A 55 5.65 8.27 -12.54
CA ARG A 55 5.38 9.19 -13.66
C ARG A 55 4.00 9.85 -13.59
N ARG A 56 3.17 9.47 -12.62
CA ARG A 56 1.78 9.92 -12.47
C ARG A 56 1.64 10.81 -11.23
N LYS A 57 0.68 11.73 -11.26
CA LYS A 57 0.35 12.57 -10.09
C LYS A 57 -0.20 11.72 -8.94
N GLY A 58 0.13 12.12 -7.71
CA GLY A 58 -0.33 11.45 -6.48
C GLY A 58 0.46 10.19 -6.13
N PHE A 59 1.66 10.03 -6.69
CA PHE A 59 2.62 8.98 -6.34
C PHE A 59 3.98 9.62 -6.11
N SER A 60 4.69 9.17 -5.07
CA SER A 60 6.03 9.65 -4.74
C SER A 60 6.95 8.50 -4.28
N PRO A 61 8.28 8.65 -4.38
CA PRO A 61 9.21 7.63 -3.94
C PRO A 61 9.11 7.39 -2.45
N HIS A 62 9.17 6.12 -2.03
CA HIS A 62 9.32 5.82 -0.61
C HIS A 62 10.80 5.87 -0.21
N VAL A 63 11.15 6.77 0.71
CA VAL A 63 12.52 6.96 1.20
C VAL A 63 12.61 6.56 2.67
N MET A 64 13.55 5.67 2.99
CA MET A 64 13.88 5.27 4.36
C MET A 64 15.29 5.76 4.70
N GLY A 65 15.39 6.78 5.55
CA GLY A 65 16.67 7.45 5.82
C GLY A 65 17.22 8.09 4.55
N THR A 66 18.36 7.60 4.05
CA THR A 66 18.96 8.06 2.79
C THR A 66 18.68 7.13 1.61
N LYS A 67 18.00 6.00 1.83
CA LYS A 67 17.77 4.97 0.80
C LYS A 67 16.38 5.08 0.20
N THR A 68 16.30 5.24 -1.12
CA THR A 68 15.05 5.07 -1.86
C THR A 68 14.72 3.59 -2.02
N MET A 69 13.55 3.21 -1.56
CA MET A 69 13.04 1.84 -1.61
C MET A 69 12.36 1.61 -2.96
N THR A 70 13.04 0.88 -3.86
CA THR A 70 12.64 0.75 -5.27
C THR A 70 11.36 -0.06 -5.50
N GLU A 71 10.96 -0.88 -4.52
CA GLU A 71 9.74 -1.70 -4.55
C GLU A 71 8.61 -1.10 -3.71
N TRP A 72 8.74 0.15 -3.29
CA TRP A 72 7.75 0.82 -2.48
C TRP A 72 7.38 2.16 -3.08
N VAL A 73 6.09 2.44 -3.11
CA VAL A 73 5.55 3.72 -3.59
C VAL A 73 4.65 4.31 -2.53
N VAL A 74 4.77 5.62 -2.34
CA VAL A 74 3.85 6.40 -1.50
C VAL A 74 2.72 6.90 -2.40
N VAL A 75 1.49 6.70 -1.95
CA VAL A 75 0.26 7.15 -2.60
C VAL A 75 -0.39 8.21 -1.73
N THR A 76 -0.52 9.40 -2.29
CA THR A 76 -1.21 10.52 -1.64
C THR A 76 -2.51 10.79 -2.37
N ARG A 77 -3.60 10.92 -1.61
CA ARG A 77 -4.92 11.30 -2.13
C ARG A 77 -5.45 12.53 -1.39
N PRO A 78 -6.16 13.43 -2.08
CA PRO A 78 -6.70 14.65 -1.47
C PRO A 78 -7.83 14.37 -0.47
N ASN A 79 -8.44 13.18 -0.50
CA ASN A 79 -9.48 12.80 0.44
C ASN A 79 -9.44 11.29 0.78
N PRO A 80 -9.88 10.90 1.99
CA PRO A 80 -9.90 9.50 2.41
C PRO A 80 -10.67 8.54 1.47
N PRO A 81 -11.85 8.89 0.94
CA PRO A 81 -12.57 8.01 0.00
C PRO A 81 -11.79 7.72 -1.29
N GLY A 82 -10.88 8.62 -1.70
CA GLY A 82 -10.03 8.43 -2.87
C GLY A 82 -9.08 7.24 -2.78
N TYR A 83 -8.84 6.70 -1.57
CA TYR A 83 -8.02 5.52 -1.35
C TYR A 83 -8.69 4.20 -1.77
N THR A 84 -10.01 4.19 -1.96
CA THR A 84 -10.71 3.04 -2.58
C THR A 84 -10.18 2.75 -4.00
N LYS A 85 -9.70 3.78 -4.71
CA LYS A 85 -9.05 3.63 -6.03
C LYS A 85 -7.70 2.90 -5.96
N CYS A 86 -7.17 2.68 -4.76
CA CYS A 86 -5.94 1.94 -4.54
C CYS A 86 -6.18 0.44 -4.33
N LEU A 87 -7.43 -0.03 -4.22
CA LEU A 87 -7.73 -1.46 -4.07
C LEU A 87 -7.09 -2.34 -5.17
N PRO A 88 -7.10 -1.97 -6.47
CA PRO A 88 -6.40 -2.75 -7.48
C PRO A 88 -4.88 -2.84 -7.26
N LEU A 89 -4.25 -1.76 -6.76
CA LEU A 89 -2.82 -1.78 -6.42
C LEU A 89 -2.53 -2.63 -5.19
N LEU A 90 -3.46 -2.66 -4.22
CA LEU A 90 -3.34 -3.50 -3.03
C LEU A 90 -3.47 -4.98 -3.38
N ARG A 91 -4.35 -5.34 -4.31
CA ARG A 91 -4.43 -6.71 -4.87
C ARG A 91 -3.14 -7.11 -5.58
N GLU A 92 -2.63 -6.24 -6.45
CA GLU A 92 -1.33 -6.44 -7.11
C GLU A 92 -0.20 -6.63 -6.09
N ALA A 93 -0.22 -5.88 -4.98
CA ALA A 93 0.74 -6.01 -3.89
C ALA A 93 0.61 -7.35 -3.15
N ILE A 94 -0.60 -7.84 -2.91
CA ILE A 94 -0.87 -9.16 -2.30
C ILE A 94 -0.26 -10.27 -3.17
N GLU A 95 -0.57 -10.25 -4.47
CA GLU A 95 -0.04 -11.22 -5.44
C GLU A 95 1.50 -11.19 -5.49
N PHE A 96 2.07 -9.98 -5.49
CA PHE A 96 3.51 -9.80 -5.52
C PHE A 96 4.18 -10.43 -4.29
N VAL A 97 3.71 -10.12 -3.08
CA VAL A 97 4.36 -10.67 -1.87
C VAL A 97 4.06 -12.14 -1.64
N ALA A 98 2.97 -12.68 -2.20
CA ALA A 98 2.67 -14.12 -2.15
C ALA A 98 3.66 -14.95 -2.98
N THR A 99 4.25 -14.37 -4.03
CA THR A 99 5.19 -15.04 -4.94
C THR A 99 6.66 -14.67 -4.70
N SER A 100 6.93 -13.70 -3.81
CA SER A 100 8.28 -13.19 -3.50
C SER A 100 8.96 -13.90 -2.32
#